data_AF-S4RH59-F1
#
_entry.id   AF-S4RH59-F1
#
_cell.length_a   1.000
_cell.length_b   1.000
_cell.length_c   1.000
_cell.angle_alpha   90.00
_cell.angle_beta   90.00
_cell.angle_gamma   90.00
#
_symmetry.space_group_name_H-M   'P 1'
#
loop_
_entity.id
_entity.type
_entity.pdbx_description
1 polymer ?
#
loop_
_entity_poly.entity_id
_entity_poly.type
_entity_poly.pdbx_seq_one_letter_code
_entity_poly.pdbx_strand_id
1 'polypeptide(L)'
;GAFLIPYFMFLFGGGLPIFFMEVALGQFTSEGGITSWQKLCPLFTGIGYASVVIVSLLNIYYIVILAWGLYYLGYALTGTLPWATCGHEWNSDLCVEDGLRRNLTVVAATSNASGTLGVTFTSPVTEFWE
;
A
#
# COMPACT_ATOMS: atom_id res chain seq x y z
N GLY A 1 15.11 -9.71 -12.34
CA GLY A 1 13.73 -9.86 -12.83
C GLY A 1 13.28 -11.31 -13.01
N ALA A 2 13.66 -12.24 -12.14
CA ALA A 2 13.23 -13.64 -12.23
C ALA A 2 11.74 -13.84 -11.87
N PHE A 3 11.14 -12.92 -11.12
CA PHE A 3 9.73 -12.94 -10.73
C PHE A 3 8.75 -12.86 -11.91
N LEU A 4 9.17 -12.31 -13.05
CA LEU A 4 8.31 -12.20 -14.23
C LEU A 4 7.94 -13.57 -14.81
N ILE A 5 8.82 -14.57 -14.68
CA ILE A 5 8.57 -15.93 -15.19
C ILE A 5 7.37 -16.59 -14.46
N PRO A 6 7.37 -16.72 -13.11
CA PRO A 6 6.19 -17.23 -12.41
C PRO A 6 4.98 -16.31 -12.55
N TYR A 7 5.16 -14.98 -12.60
CA TYR A 7 4.06 -14.05 -12.81
C TYR A 7 3.26 -14.36 -14.08
N PHE A 8 3.92 -14.50 -15.24
CA PHE A 8 3.22 -14.81 -16.49
C PHE A 8 2.62 -16.21 -16.48
N MET A 9 3.26 -17.19 -15.83
CA MET A 9 2.71 -18.54 -15.68
C MET A 9 1.37 -18.52 -14.93
N PHE A 10 1.29 -17.84 -13.78
CA PHE A 10 0.05 -17.72 -13.01
C PHE A 10 -0.98 -16.79 -13.69
N LEU A 11 -0.52 -15.75 -14.39
CA LEU A 11 -1.40 -14.84 -15.12
C LEU A 11 -2.17 -15.59 -16.22
N PHE A 12 -1.45 -16.31 -17.09
CA PHE A 12 -2.10 -17.04 -18.19
C PHE A 12 -2.74 -18.36 -17.74
N GLY A 13 -2.16 -19.03 -16.75
CA GLY A 13 -2.66 -20.32 -16.25
C GLY A 13 -3.85 -20.22 -15.29
N GLY A 14 -3.97 -19.11 -14.55
CA GLY A 14 -5.00 -18.95 -13.51
C GLY A 14 -5.76 -17.62 -13.61
N GLY A 15 -5.04 -16.50 -13.62
CA GLY A 15 -5.65 -15.17 -13.59
C GLY A 15 -6.61 -14.91 -14.75
N LEU A 16 -6.13 -15.10 -15.99
CA LEU A 16 -6.91 -14.85 -17.20
C LEU A 16 -8.09 -15.83 -17.34
N PRO A 17 -7.93 -17.16 -17.13
CA PRO A 17 -9.07 -18.09 -17.12
C PRO A 17 -10.15 -17.75 -16.10
N ILE A 18 -9.77 -17.40 -14.86
CA ILE A 18 -10.73 -17.05 -13.80
C ILE A 18 -11.47 -15.76 -14.15
N PHE A 19 -10.75 -14.73 -14.61
CA PHE A 19 -11.34 -13.48 -15.05
C PHE A 19 -12.34 -13.69 -16.19
N PHE A 20 -11.95 -14.48 -17.21
CA PHE A 20 -12.84 -14.78 -18.33
C PHE A 20 -14.08 -15.56 -17.88
N MET A 21 -13.92 -16.55 -16.99
CA MET A 21 -15.05 -17.29 -16.41
C MET A 21 -16.04 -16.37 -15.70
N GLU A 22 -15.55 -15.44 -14.88
CA GLU A 22 -16.39 -14.50 -14.13
C GLU A 22 -17.17 -13.55 -15.05
N VAL A 23 -16.49 -12.98 -16.06
CA VAL A 23 -17.12 -12.10 -17.05
C VAL A 23 -18.17 -12.86 -17.87
N ALA A 24 -17.83 -14.04 -18.36
CA ALA A 24 -18.75 -14.87 -19.15
C ALA A 24 -19.98 -15.27 -18.32
N LEU A 25 -19.80 -15.63 -17.04
CA LEU A 25 -20.89 -15.96 -16.12
C LEU A 25 -21.79 -14.76 -15.83
N GLY A 26 -21.20 -13.57 -15.61
CA GLY A 26 -21.95 -12.33 -15.44
C GLY A 26 -22.77 -11.97 -16.69
N GLN A 27 -22.17 -12.08 -17.87
CA GLN A 27 -22.87 -11.82 -19.14
C GLN A 27 -23.97 -12.84 -19.42
N PHE A 28 -23.72 -14.14 -19.21
CA PHE A 28 -24.70 -15.20 -19.47
C PHE A 28 -25.90 -15.13 -18.52
N THR A 29 -25.66 -14.88 -17.23
CA THR A 29 -26.74 -14.81 -16.24
C THR A 29 -27.42 -13.45 -16.20
N SER A 30 -26.73 -12.37 -16.59
CA SER A 30 -27.18 -10.97 -16.48
C SER A 30 -27.61 -10.59 -15.05
N GLU A 31 -26.93 -11.17 -14.06
CA GLU A 31 -27.25 -11.07 -12.63
C GLU A 31 -25.98 -10.79 -11.81
N GLY A 32 -26.15 -10.42 -10.54
CA GLY A 32 -25.03 -10.24 -9.61
C GLY A 32 -24.45 -11.58 -9.13
N GLY A 33 -23.23 -11.54 -8.57
CA GLY A 33 -22.48 -12.75 -8.22
C GLY A 33 -23.23 -13.78 -7.36
N ILE A 34 -24.01 -13.35 -6.35
CA ILE A 34 -24.80 -14.27 -5.50
C ILE A 34 -25.85 -15.02 -6.33
N THR A 35 -26.66 -14.28 -7.07
CA THR A 35 -27.76 -14.78 -7.89
C THR A 35 -27.26 -15.61 -9.08
N SER A 36 -26.10 -15.25 -9.66
CA SER A 36 -25.49 -16.02 -10.75
C SER A 36 -25.05 -17.41 -10.29
N TRP A 37 -24.42 -17.52 -9.12
CA TRP A 37 -24.06 -18.83 -8.54
C TRP A 37 -25.29 -19.65 -8.16
N GLN A 38 -26.34 -19.04 -7.63
CA GLN A 38 -27.59 -19.75 -7.32
C GLN A 38 -28.27 -20.34 -8.56
N LYS A 39 -28.24 -19.63 -9.71
CA LYS A 39 -28.79 -20.13 -10.99
C LYS A 39 -27.93 -21.23 -11.61
N LEU A 40 -26.61 -21.16 -11.45
CA LEU A 40 -25.69 -22.16 -12.02
C LEU A 40 -25.60 -23.44 -11.17
N CYS A 41 -25.31 -23.29 -9.87
CA CYS A 41 -25.20 -24.38 -8.92
C CYS A 41 -25.47 -23.87 -7.50
N PRO A 42 -26.64 -24.16 -6.91
CA PRO A 42 -27.02 -23.64 -5.59
C PRO A 42 -26.10 -24.10 -4.45
N LEU A 43 -25.32 -25.17 -4.64
CA LEU A 43 -24.30 -25.59 -3.68
C LEU A 43 -23.18 -24.54 -3.52
N PHE A 44 -22.88 -23.79 -4.58
CA PHE A 44 -21.81 -22.79 -4.60
C PHE A 44 -22.28 -21.35 -4.32
N THR A 45 -23.53 -21.16 -3.90
CA THR A 45 -24.05 -19.83 -3.55
C THR A 45 -23.22 -19.15 -2.44
N GLY A 46 -22.57 -19.93 -1.56
CA GLY A 46 -21.66 -19.40 -0.54
C GLY A 46 -20.49 -18.58 -1.11
N ILE A 47 -20.04 -18.86 -2.33
CA ILE A 47 -18.97 -18.10 -3.01
C ILE A 47 -19.40 -16.65 -3.25
N GLY A 48 -20.65 -16.44 -3.66
CA GLY A 48 -21.20 -15.10 -3.86
C GLY A 48 -21.24 -14.28 -2.57
N TYR A 49 -21.72 -14.89 -1.48
CA TYR A 49 -21.74 -14.21 -0.17
C TYR A 49 -20.32 -13.92 0.36
N ALA A 50 -19.41 -14.88 0.24
CA ALA A 50 -18.01 -14.68 0.61
C ALA A 50 -17.36 -13.54 -0.17
N SER A 51 -17.61 -13.46 -1.48
CA SER A 51 -17.14 -12.36 -2.33
C SER A 51 -17.64 -10.99 -1.85
N VAL A 52 -18.94 -10.87 -1.54
CA VAL A 52 -19.51 -9.61 -1.01
C VAL A 52 -18.86 -9.21 0.32
N VAL A 53 -18.65 -10.16 1.24
CA VAL A 53 -17.97 -9.88 2.52
C VAL A 53 -16.53 -9.42 2.27
N ILE A 54 -15.77 -10.12 1.42
CA ILE A 54 -14.39 -9.73 1.09
C ILE A 54 -14.34 -8.33 0.47
N VAL A 55 -15.20 -8.04 -0.51
CA VAL A 55 -15.28 -6.73 -1.16
C VAL A 55 -15.64 -5.63 -0.16
N SER A 56 -16.56 -5.90 0.79
CA SER A 56 -16.93 -4.92 1.82
C SER A 56 -15.76 -4.56 2.74
N LEU A 57 -14.99 -5.56 3.19
CA LEU A 57 -13.79 -5.36 4.00
C LEU A 57 -12.69 -4.62 3.22
N LEU A 58 -12.49 -5.00 1.96
CA LEU A 58 -11.54 -4.32 1.08
C LEU A 58 -11.93 -2.86 0.87
N ASN A 59 -13.22 -2.56 0.70
CA ASN A 59 -13.70 -1.18 0.52
C ASN A 59 -13.37 -0.32 1.75
N ILE A 60 -13.65 -0.81 2.97
CA ILE A 60 -13.33 -0.10 4.22
C ILE A 60 -11.84 0.22 4.33
N TYR A 61 -10.97 -0.74 4.00
CA TYR A 61 -9.52 -0.52 4.01
C TYR A 61 -9.08 0.45 2.89
N TYR A 62 -9.64 0.31 1.69
CA TYR A 62 -9.25 1.11 0.53
C TYR A 62 -9.61 2.59 0.68
N ILE A 63 -10.76 2.92 1.27
CA ILE A 63 -11.14 4.32 1.49
C ILE A 63 -10.14 5.06 2.39
N VAL A 64 -9.53 4.36 3.35
CA VAL A 64 -8.49 4.94 4.23
C VAL A 64 -7.22 5.25 3.45
N ILE A 65 -6.76 4.32 2.60
CA ILE A 65 -5.60 4.57 1.73
C ILE A 65 -5.87 5.72 0.77
N LEU A 66 -7.06 5.77 0.17
CA LEU A 66 -7.43 6.87 -0.73
C LEU A 66 -7.49 8.20 0.01
N ALA A 67 -7.99 8.23 1.25
CA ALA A 67 -7.99 9.42 2.08
C ALA A 67 -6.56 9.89 2.38
N TRP A 68 -5.64 9.00 2.73
CA TRP A 68 -4.22 9.34 2.87
C TRP A 68 -3.63 9.84 1.56
N GLY A 69 -3.92 9.19 0.43
CA GLY A 69 -3.47 9.61 -0.90
C GLY A 69 -3.96 11.03 -1.25
N LEU A 70 -5.22 11.35 -0.99
CA LEU A 70 -5.78 12.69 -1.20
C LEU A 70 -5.17 13.73 -0.24
N TYR A 71 -4.94 13.34 1.02
CA TYR A 71 -4.26 14.18 1.99
C TYR A 71 -2.84 14.55 1.52
N TYR A 72 -2.06 13.55 1.12
CA TYR A 72 -0.73 13.74 0.54
C TYR A 72 -0.76 14.58 -0.74
N LEU A 73 -1.75 14.35 -1.61
CA LEU A 73 -1.93 15.12 -2.83
C LEU A 73 -2.20 16.61 -2.54
N GLY A 74 -3.01 16.92 -1.53
CA GLY A 74 -3.29 18.31 -1.13
C GLY A 74 -2.01 19.07 -0.74
N TYR A 75 -1.15 18.45 0.06
CA TYR A 75 0.13 19.03 0.46
C TYR A 75 1.19 18.99 -0.64
N ALA A 76 1.09 18.09 -1.62
CA ALA A 76 1.98 18.08 -2.77
C ALA A 76 1.83 19.33 -3.66
N LEU A 77 0.73 20.08 -3.52
CA LEU A 77 0.52 21.37 -4.19
C LEU A 77 1.16 22.55 -3.44
N THR A 78 1.70 22.33 -2.25
CA THR A 78 2.38 23.36 -1.46
C THR A 78 3.87 23.42 -1.79
N GLY A 79 4.49 24.60 -1.61
CA GLY A 79 5.90 24.80 -1.95
C GLY A 79 6.89 24.05 -1.05
N THR A 80 6.53 23.79 0.20
CA THR A 80 7.36 23.04 1.15
C THR A 80 6.50 22.00 1.84
N LEU A 81 6.86 20.72 1.67
CA LEU A 81 6.11 19.60 2.24
C LEU A 81 6.37 19.52 3.74
N PRO A 82 5.34 19.30 4.58
CA PRO A 82 5.49 19.33 6.04
C PRO A 82 6.38 18.20 6.56
N TRP A 83 6.40 17.03 5.92
CA TRP A 83 7.29 15.91 6.25
C TRP A 83 8.69 15.99 5.62
N ALA A 84 9.06 17.13 5.02
CA ALA A 84 10.41 17.34 4.49
C ALA A 84 11.40 17.88 5.54
N THR A 85 10.90 18.54 6.60
CA THR A 85 11.72 19.24 7.60
C THR A 85 11.47 18.75 9.02
N CYS A 86 12.48 18.88 9.88
CA CYS A 86 12.32 18.63 11.32
C CYS A 86 11.76 19.87 12.05
N GLY A 87 11.34 19.72 13.31
CA GLY A 87 10.84 20.85 14.13
C GLY A 87 9.33 21.08 14.13
N HIS A 88 8.55 20.05 13.82
CA HIS A 88 7.08 20.05 13.97
C HIS A 88 6.70 19.35 15.28
N GLU A 89 5.45 19.51 15.72
CA GLU A 89 4.96 18.96 17.01
C GLU A 89 5.02 17.42 17.09
N TRP A 90 4.97 16.75 15.94
CA TRP A 90 5.07 15.28 15.85
C TRP A 90 6.52 14.77 15.77
N ASN A 91 7.51 15.66 15.63
CA ASN A 91 8.91 15.24 15.48
C ASN A 91 9.58 15.07 16.84
N SER A 92 10.41 14.03 16.98
CA SER A 92 11.25 13.82 18.15
C SER A 92 12.53 14.68 18.12
N ASP A 93 13.20 14.81 19.26
CA ASP A 93 14.51 15.48 19.37
C ASP A 93 15.62 14.80 18.52
N LEU A 94 15.37 13.57 18.05
CA LEU A 94 16.28 12.77 17.24
C LEU A 94 15.98 12.84 15.73
N CYS A 95 14.99 13.65 15.33
CA CYS A 95 14.67 13.89 13.92
C CYS A 95 15.85 14.52 13.19
N VAL A 96 16.24 13.92 12.06
CA VAL A 96 17.26 14.48 11.16
C VAL A 96 16.73 14.51 9.73
N GLU A 97 16.80 15.69 9.11
CA GLU A 97 16.44 15.89 7.70
C GLU A 97 17.37 15.07 6.78
N ASP A 98 16.82 14.48 5.71
CA ASP A 98 17.56 13.59 4.82
C ASP A 98 18.82 14.23 4.21
N GLY A 99 18.79 15.54 3.94
CA GLY A 99 19.94 16.29 3.45
C GLY A 99 21.09 16.35 4.46
N LEU A 100 20.76 16.57 5.74
CA LEU A 100 21.74 16.61 6.83
C LEU A 100 22.22 15.20 7.21
N ARG A 101 21.34 14.20 7.15
CA ARG A 101 21.65 12.79 7.44
C ARG A 101 22.77 12.27 6.53
N ARG A 102 22.74 12.61 5.24
CA ARG A 102 23.78 12.27 4.26
C ARG A 102 25.14 12.86 4.65
N ASN A 103 25.17 14.12 5.07
CA ASN A 103 26.41 14.76 5.54
C ASN A 103 26.91 14.15 6.86
N LEU A 104 26.01 13.84 7.79
CA LEU A 104 26.37 13.26 9.09
C LEU A 104 26.96 11.85 8.95
N THR A 105 26.44 11.01 8.04
CA THR A 105 27.06 9.71 7.73
C THR A 105 28.44 9.85 7.10
N VAL A 106 28.65 10.88 6.27
CA VAL A 106 29.97 11.17 5.68
C VAL A 106 30.95 11.70 6.74
N VAL A 107 30.48 12.52 7.68
CA VAL A 107 31.27 13.03 8.81
C VAL A 107 31.57 11.92 9.82
N ALA A 108 30.62 11.03 10.12
CA ALA A 108 30.83 9.88 10.99
C ALA A 108 31.74 8.81 10.36
N ALA A 109 31.73 8.67 9.02
CA ALA A 109 32.66 7.81 8.31
C ALA A 109 34.08 8.39 8.20
N THR A 110 34.24 9.71 8.33
CA THR A 110 35.55 10.40 8.27
C THR A 110 36.12 10.75 9.64
N SER A 111 35.29 10.81 10.68
CA SER A 111 35.74 10.97 12.07
C SER A 111 35.88 9.61 12.73
N ASN A 112 37.04 9.32 13.31
CA ASN A 112 37.23 8.23 14.27
C ASN A 112 36.49 8.55 15.59
N ALA A 113 35.19 8.87 15.51
CA ALA A 113 34.37 9.27 16.64
C ALA A 113 33.82 8.01 17.33
N SER A 114 34.52 7.56 18.35
CA SER A 114 34.18 6.41 19.21
C SER A 114 32.97 6.65 20.14
N GLY A 115 32.03 7.54 19.82
CA GLY A 115 31.04 8.05 20.78
C GLY A 115 29.56 8.05 20.38
N THR A 116 29.18 7.71 19.14
CA THR A 116 27.78 7.86 18.65
C THR A 116 27.13 6.57 18.15
N LEU A 117 27.75 5.41 18.39
CA LEU A 117 27.39 4.10 17.79
C LEU A 117 26.06 3.47 18.30
N GLY A 118 25.13 4.25 18.84
CA GLY A 118 23.88 3.74 19.41
C GLY A 118 22.66 4.64 19.26
N VAL A 119 22.77 5.79 18.59
CA VAL A 119 21.62 6.70 18.39
C VAL A 119 21.01 6.43 17.02
N THR A 120 19.77 5.93 17.01
CA THR A 120 18.99 5.71 15.79
C THR A 120 18.31 7.02 15.39
N PHE A 121 18.87 7.73 14.41
CA PHE A 121 18.24 8.91 13.84
C PHE A 121 17.05 8.52 12.95
N THR A 122 15.92 9.18 13.18
CA THR A 122 14.65 9.04 12.46
C THR A 122 14.47 10.19 11.47
N SER A 123 13.75 9.94 10.37
CA SER A 123 13.46 10.98 9.37
C SER A 123 12.08 11.60 9.61
N PRO A 124 11.86 12.88 9.24
CA PRO A 124 10.58 13.56 9.44
C PRO A 124 9.41 12.89 8.71
N VAL A 125 9.67 12.10 7.67
CA VAL A 125 8.65 11.33 6.96
C VAL A 125 8.24 10.05 7.68
N THR A 126 9.17 9.41 8.40
CA THR A 126 8.84 8.24 9.24
C THR A 126 7.99 8.66 10.43
N GLU A 127 8.36 9.75 11.11
CA GLU A 127 7.66 10.21 12.32
C GLU A 127 6.28 10.84 12.02
N PHE A 128 5.98 11.15 10.77
CA PHE A 128 4.75 11.89 10.41
C PHE A 128 3.44 11.13 10.71
N TRP A 129 3.47 9.79 10.78
CA TRP A 129 2.32 8.96 11.13
C TRP A 129 2.58 8.04 12.33
N GLU A 130 3.72 8.19 13.00
CA GLU A 130 4.04 7.46 14.23
C GLU A 130 3.31 8.07 15.43
#